data_AF-A0A7Y1V0S9-F1
#
_entry.id   AF-A0A7Y1V0S9-F1
#
_cell.length_a   1.000
_cell.length_b   1.000
_cell.length_c   1.000
_cell.angle_alpha   90.00
_cell.angle_beta   90.00
_cell.angle_gamma   90.00
#
_symmetry.space_group_name_H-M   'P 1'
#
loop_
_entity.id
_entity.type
_entity.pdbx_description
1 polymer ?
#
loop_
_entity_poly.entity_id
_entity_poly.type
_entity_poly.pdbx_seq_one_letter_code
_entity_poly.pdbx_strand_id
1 'polypeptide(L)'
;MIYFQQGSEFIEISPQEVKAAIFSALDKLGLREKVLVVPPDITRYHSRAGEITRDIYAYYGTSLKDIMPALGTHVPMTGDEISMMFSGVPKELFRVHDWRNDVVTVGVIPGDKVSEITHGLVDRKWPAQLNKLVSQGGHDLILSVGQVVPHEVIGMANYNKNLFVGTGGSEGINQSHYVGAVEGIENVLGRADNPVRALLNYASDHFIQELPVIYIQTVIGRNEEGDLVMRGLFIGDDVEVFKLAVELSLKVNFNLLDEPLQKVVVYLDPAEFKTTWLGNKSIYRTRMAMADGGELIVLAPGLKEFGEDKQIDKLIRKYGYCGRAAVQEAIRENEDLQENLGAAAHLMHSSSEGRFSITYCPGFVTQEEIESINYQYADLKEMLDVYNPDDLREGFNTMPDGEEIYYISNPALGLWAYRGRFKG
;
A
#
# COMPACT_ATOMS: atom_id res chain seq x y z
N MET A 1 -8.49 19.30 -14.13
CA MET A 1 -9.93 19.27 -14.42
C MET A 1 -10.53 17.97 -13.90
N ILE A 2 -11.69 18.06 -13.27
CA ILE A 2 -12.51 16.90 -12.89
C ILE A 2 -13.56 16.65 -13.98
N TYR A 3 -13.52 15.47 -14.60
CA TYR A 3 -14.48 15.05 -15.63
C TYR A 3 -15.70 14.35 -15.02
N PHE A 4 -15.53 13.65 -13.90
CA PHE A 4 -16.60 13.01 -13.15
C PHE A 4 -16.20 12.86 -11.68
N GLN A 5 -17.16 13.01 -10.77
CA GLN A 5 -16.99 12.67 -9.36
C GLN A 5 -18.31 12.18 -8.78
N GLN A 6 -18.25 11.09 -8.03
CA GLN A 6 -19.32 10.61 -7.18
C GLN A 6 -18.69 9.80 -6.06
N GLY A 7 -19.04 10.07 -4.80
CA GLY A 7 -18.45 9.36 -3.67
C GLY A 7 -19.08 9.73 -2.34
N SER A 8 -19.38 8.72 -1.52
CA SER A 8 -19.69 8.90 -0.09
C SER A 8 -19.54 7.57 0.66
N GLU A 9 -19.54 7.62 1.99
CA GLU A 9 -19.45 6.43 2.85
C GLU A 9 -20.65 5.49 2.70
N PHE A 10 -21.79 6.01 2.25
CA PHE A 10 -23.09 5.32 2.27
C PHE A 10 -23.61 4.90 0.91
N ILE A 11 -22.99 5.36 -0.18
CA ILE A 11 -23.43 4.97 -1.54
C ILE A 11 -22.77 3.66 -1.96
N GLU A 12 -23.44 2.96 -2.86
CA GLU A 12 -22.92 1.81 -3.58
C GLU A 12 -23.12 2.06 -5.07
N ILE A 13 -22.03 2.33 -5.79
CA ILE A 13 -22.10 2.62 -7.22
C ILE A 13 -22.22 1.31 -7.98
N SER A 14 -23.36 1.09 -8.63
CA SER A 14 -23.65 -0.12 -9.40
C SER A 14 -22.79 -0.22 -10.67
N PRO A 15 -22.58 -1.43 -11.24
CA PRO A 15 -21.85 -1.58 -12.51
C PRO A 15 -22.43 -0.72 -13.65
N GLN A 16 -23.74 -0.53 -13.70
CA GLN A 16 -24.42 0.28 -14.71
C GLN A 16 -24.13 1.76 -14.53
N GLU A 17 -24.10 2.25 -13.29
CA GLU A 17 -23.72 3.63 -12.97
C GLU A 17 -22.25 3.89 -13.27
N VAL A 18 -21.35 2.94 -12.94
CA VAL A 18 -19.93 3.00 -13.30
C VAL A 18 -19.78 3.15 -14.81
N LYS A 19 -20.43 2.29 -15.60
CA LYS A 19 -20.38 2.36 -17.06
C LYS A 19 -20.87 3.70 -17.60
N ALA A 20 -21.99 4.21 -17.09
CA ALA A 20 -22.54 5.50 -17.50
C ALA A 20 -21.57 6.66 -17.15
N ALA A 21 -20.94 6.61 -15.99
CA ALA A 21 -19.93 7.58 -15.55
C ALA A 21 -18.68 7.56 -16.43
N ILE A 22 -18.16 6.36 -16.75
CA ILE A 22 -17.03 6.20 -17.68
C ILE A 22 -17.38 6.82 -19.03
N PHE A 23 -18.51 6.43 -19.63
CA PHE A 23 -18.91 6.91 -20.95
C PHE A 23 -19.08 8.43 -20.96
N SER A 24 -19.74 9.00 -19.93
CA SER A 24 -19.89 10.45 -19.80
C SER A 24 -18.56 11.19 -19.66
N ALA A 25 -17.58 10.63 -18.94
CA ALA A 25 -16.25 11.23 -18.83
C ALA A 25 -15.48 11.14 -20.16
N LEU A 26 -15.53 9.99 -20.85
CA LEU A 26 -14.88 9.79 -22.14
C LEU A 26 -15.48 10.68 -23.24
N ASP A 27 -16.80 10.90 -23.23
CA ASP A 27 -17.46 11.84 -24.15
C ASP A 27 -16.91 13.27 -24.03
N LYS A 28 -16.59 13.72 -22.80
CA LYS A 28 -15.97 15.04 -22.56
C LYS A 28 -14.54 15.12 -23.06
N LEU A 29 -13.81 14.01 -23.04
CA LEU A 29 -12.44 13.91 -23.58
C LEU A 29 -12.42 13.89 -25.11
N GLY A 30 -13.54 13.52 -25.74
CA GLY A 30 -13.71 13.44 -27.17
C GLY A 30 -13.08 12.19 -27.80
N LEU A 31 -13.07 12.19 -29.14
CA LEU A 31 -12.51 11.11 -29.93
C LEU A 31 -10.99 11.00 -29.76
N ARG A 32 -10.50 9.76 -29.75
CA ARG A 32 -9.08 9.41 -29.67
C ARG A 32 -8.76 8.31 -30.67
N GLU A 33 -7.54 8.34 -31.19
CA GLU A 33 -7.06 7.39 -32.20
C GLU A 33 -6.19 6.29 -31.59
N LYS A 34 -5.46 6.59 -30.52
CA LYS A 34 -4.48 5.68 -29.92
C LYS A 34 -4.49 5.79 -28.39
N VAL A 35 -5.39 5.00 -27.78
CA VAL A 35 -5.57 4.95 -26.33
C VAL A 35 -4.71 3.84 -25.72
N LEU A 36 -4.09 4.16 -24.59
CA LEU A 36 -3.46 3.22 -23.65
C LEU A 36 -4.27 3.17 -22.36
N VAL A 37 -4.57 1.98 -21.84
CA VAL A 37 -5.04 1.82 -20.45
C VAL A 37 -3.92 1.27 -19.59
N VAL A 38 -3.71 1.87 -18.42
CA VAL A 38 -2.81 1.37 -17.37
C VAL A 38 -3.66 0.96 -16.16
N PRO A 39 -4.26 -0.25 -16.15
CA PRO A 39 -4.99 -0.78 -14.99
C PRO A 39 -4.02 -1.40 -13.97
N PRO A 40 -4.43 -1.72 -12.73
CA PRO A 40 -3.60 -2.51 -11.84
C PRO A 40 -3.59 -3.98 -12.29
N ASP A 41 -2.77 -4.79 -11.65
CA ASP A 41 -2.70 -6.23 -11.87
C ASP A 41 -3.72 -7.03 -11.03
N ILE A 42 -3.66 -8.36 -11.12
CA ILE A 42 -4.57 -9.28 -10.41
C ILE A 42 -4.55 -9.12 -8.88
N THR A 43 -3.45 -8.61 -8.30
CA THR A 43 -3.35 -8.38 -6.85
C THR A 43 -4.34 -7.31 -6.37
N ARG A 44 -4.94 -6.56 -7.31
CA ARG A 44 -6.02 -5.59 -7.10
C ARG A 44 -7.31 -6.02 -7.79
N TYR A 45 -7.61 -7.31 -7.87
CA TYR A 45 -8.83 -7.84 -8.49
C TYR A 45 -10.11 -7.11 -8.04
N HIS A 46 -10.24 -6.84 -6.74
CA HIS A 46 -11.42 -6.17 -6.17
C HIS A 46 -11.49 -4.65 -6.41
N SER A 47 -10.52 -4.05 -7.09
CA SER A 47 -10.50 -2.62 -7.43
C SER A 47 -11.60 -2.19 -8.41
N ARG A 48 -12.28 -3.16 -9.04
CA ARG A 48 -13.22 -2.97 -10.16
C ARG A 48 -12.58 -2.42 -11.44
N ALA A 49 -11.24 -2.31 -11.50
CA ALA A 49 -10.52 -1.83 -12.66
C ALA A 49 -10.69 -2.73 -13.91
N GLY A 50 -10.93 -4.03 -13.70
CA GLY A 50 -11.24 -4.96 -14.78
C GLY A 50 -12.51 -4.61 -15.55
N GLU A 51 -13.58 -4.29 -14.82
CA GLU A 51 -14.86 -3.86 -15.39
C GLU A 51 -14.73 -2.51 -16.11
N ILE A 52 -14.05 -1.56 -15.49
CA ILE A 52 -13.77 -0.24 -16.08
C ILE A 52 -12.97 -0.40 -17.39
N THR A 53 -11.94 -1.26 -17.40
CA THR A 53 -11.13 -1.53 -18.60
C THR A 53 -11.98 -2.12 -19.72
N ARG A 54 -12.92 -3.02 -19.40
CA ARG A 54 -13.87 -3.57 -20.37
C ARG A 54 -14.81 -2.48 -20.91
N ASP A 55 -15.29 -1.57 -20.08
CA ASP A 55 -16.15 -0.47 -20.52
C ASP A 55 -15.38 0.52 -21.42
N ILE A 56 -14.11 0.80 -21.11
CA ILE A 56 -13.22 1.59 -21.96
C ILE A 56 -12.99 0.89 -23.31
N TYR A 57 -12.76 -0.42 -23.31
CA TYR A 57 -12.64 -1.21 -24.54
C TYR A 57 -13.92 -1.15 -25.37
N ALA A 58 -15.09 -1.27 -24.75
CA ALA A 58 -16.38 -1.16 -25.43
C ALA A 58 -16.60 0.25 -26.01
N TYR A 59 -16.11 1.30 -25.36
CA TYR A 59 -16.24 2.68 -25.82
C TYR A 59 -15.29 3.00 -26.99
N TYR A 60 -13.99 2.77 -26.83
CA TYR A 60 -12.99 3.13 -27.83
C TYR A 60 -12.78 2.08 -28.92
N GLY A 61 -13.19 0.83 -28.69
CA GLY A 61 -13.09 -0.26 -29.67
C GLY A 61 -11.67 -0.39 -30.25
N THR A 62 -11.56 -0.21 -31.56
CA THR A 62 -10.28 -0.32 -32.28
C THR A 62 -9.28 0.79 -31.98
N SER A 63 -9.70 1.91 -31.35
CA SER A 63 -8.78 2.96 -30.89
C SER A 63 -8.03 2.59 -29.61
N LEU A 64 -8.53 1.62 -28.84
CA LEU A 64 -7.75 1.05 -27.73
C LEU A 64 -6.67 0.13 -28.30
N LYS A 65 -5.41 0.58 -28.26
CA LYS A 65 -4.29 -0.16 -28.87
C LYS A 65 -3.56 -1.04 -27.87
N ASP A 66 -3.48 -0.58 -26.63
CA ASP A 66 -2.61 -1.18 -25.63
C ASP A 66 -3.27 -1.13 -24.25
N ILE A 67 -3.08 -2.21 -23.49
CA ILE A 67 -3.40 -2.30 -22.07
C ILE A 67 -2.14 -2.78 -21.37
N MET A 68 -1.62 -1.99 -20.43
CA MET A 68 -0.43 -2.33 -19.66
C MET A 68 -0.80 -2.44 -18.18
N PRO A 69 -1.06 -3.66 -17.66
CA PRO A 69 -1.20 -3.85 -16.22
C PRO A 69 0.02 -3.28 -15.48
N ALA A 70 -0.22 -2.46 -14.47
CA ALA A 70 0.78 -1.75 -13.71
C ALA A 70 1.40 -2.70 -12.65
N LEU A 71 2.27 -3.60 -13.10
CA LEU A 71 2.87 -4.68 -12.30
C LEU A 71 3.81 -4.15 -11.20
N GLY A 72 4.47 -3.01 -11.43
CA GLY A 72 5.70 -2.68 -10.70
C GLY A 72 6.70 -3.83 -10.80
N THR A 73 7.10 -4.39 -9.66
CA THR A 73 8.06 -5.50 -9.61
C THR A 73 7.43 -6.89 -9.65
N HIS A 74 6.10 -7.00 -9.76
CA HIS A 74 5.40 -8.28 -9.72
C HIS A 74 5.68 -9.16 -10.96
N VAL A 75 5.35 -10.44 -10.83
CA VAL A 75 5.39 -11.37 -11.97
C VAL A 75 4.30 -11.03 -12.99
N PRO A 76 4.54 -11.27 -14.30
CA PRO A 76 3.52 -11.09 -15.31
C PRO A 76 2.26 -11.91 -15.02
N MET A 77 1.09 -11.30 -15.22
CA MET A 77 -0.19 -11.99 -15.12
C MET A 77 -0.26 -13.13 -16.16
N THR A 78 -0.73 -14.29 -15.71
CA THR A 78 -1.03 -15.43 -16.57
C THR A 78 -2.24 -15.14 -17.46
N GLY A 79 -2.39 -15.92 -18.54
CA GLY A 79 -3.54 -15.79 -19.42
C GLY A 79 -4.89 -16.03 -18.72
N ASP A 80 -4.92 -16.84 -17.66
CA ASP A 80 -6.12 -17.11 -16.87
C ASP A 80 -6.44 -15.95 -15.93
N GLU A 81 -5.43 -15.38 -15.26
CA GLU A 81 -5.60 -14.18 -14.44
C GLU A 81 -6.07 -12.98 -15.27
N ILE A 82 -5.54 -12.80 -16.50
CA ILE A 82 -6.03 -11.79 -17.44
C ILE A 82 -7.50 -12.04 -17.80
N SER A 83 -7.87 -13.30 -18.08
CA SER A 83 -9.26 -13.64 -18.43
C SER A 83 -10.23 -13.42 -17.27
N MET A 84 -9.76 -13.69 -16.05
CA MET A 84 -10.51 -13.50 -14.82
C MET A 84 -10.72 -12.01 -14.52
N MET A 85 -9.65 -11.21 -14.56
CA MET A 85 -9.71 -9.78 -14.23
C MET A 85 -10.38 -8.96 -15.33
N PHE A 86 -10.05 -9.20 -16.60
CA PHE A 86 -10.45 -8.38 -17.75
C PHE A 86 -11.36 -9.14 -18.69
N SER A 87 -12.36 -9.83 -18.13
CA SER A 87 -13.26 -10.70 -18.90
C SER A 87 -13.88 -9.97 -20.10
N GLY A 88 -13.76 -10.59 -21.29
CA GLY A 88 -14.27 -10.06 -22.55
C GLY A 88 -13.34 -9.08 -23.28
N VAL A 89 -12.16 -8.76 -22.72
CA VAL A 89 -11.14 -7.95 -23.39
C VAL A 89 -10.15 -8.86 -24.13
N PRO A 90 -9.86 -8.61 -25.42
CA PRO A 90 -8.93 -9.44 -26.18
C PRO A 90 -7.50 -9.45 -25.61
N LYS A 91 -6.91 -10.64 -25.47
CA LYS A 91 -5.60 -10.85 -24.82
C LYS A 91 -4.45 -10.18 -25.59
N GLU A 92 -4.59 -10.02 -26.90
CA GLU A 92 -3.60 -9.39 -27.78
C GLU A 92 -3.42 -7.89 -27.55
N LEU A 93 -4.32 -7.23 -26.81
CA LEU A 93 -4.18 -5.84 -26.39
C LEU A 93 -3.22 -5.70 -25.20
N PHE A 94 -2.97 -6.79 -24.45
CA PHE A 94 -2.18 -6.73 -23.23
C PHE A 94 -0.67 -6.68 -23.53
N ARG A 95 0.02 -5.82 -22.79
CA ARG A 95 1.46 -5.59 -22.86
C ARG A 95 2.06 -5.89 -21.50
N VAL A 96 3.07 -6.76 -21.48
CA VAL A 96 3.75 -7.13 -20.25
C VAL A 96 4.79 -6.06 -19.93
N HIS A 97 4.69 -5.47 -18.75
CA HIS A 97 5.68 -4.53 -18.26
C HIS A 97 6.95 -5.27 -17.81
N ASP A 98 8.11 -4.92 -18.38
CA ASP A 98 9.43 -5.39 -17.92
C ASP A 98 10.19 -4.24 -17.24
N TRP A 99 10.09 -4.20 -15.91
CA TRP A 99 10.70 -3.18 -15.06
C TRP A 99 12.24 -3.19 -15.06
N ARG A 100 12.87 -4.25 -15.58
CA ARG A 100 14.34 -4.37 -15.67
C ARG A 100 14.87 -3.85 -16.99
N ASN A 101 14.26 -4.26 -18.10
CA ASN A 101 14.84 -4.07 -19.43
C ASN A 101 14.05 -3.12 -20.33
N ASP A 102 12.78 -2.85 -20.01
CA ASP A 102 11.88 -2.07 -20.87
C ASP A 102 11.42 -0.76 -20.24
N VAL A 103 12.37 -0.04 -19.66
CA VAL A 103 12.16 1.28 -19.05
C VAL A 103 13.12 2.32 -19.60
N VAL A 104 12.71 3.58 -19.53
CA VAL A 104 13.52 4.75 -19.83
C VAL A 104 13.46 5.73 -18.67
N THR A 105 14.57 6.41 -18.42
CA THR A 105 14.62 7.52 -17.47
C THR A 105 14.15 8.78 -18.19
N VAL A 106 12.94 9.25 -17.90
CA VAL A 106 12.35 10.46 -18.48
C VAL A 106 12.87 11.73 -17.82
N GLY A 107 13.45 11.60 -16.62
CA GLY A 107 14.14 12.68 -15.93
C GLY A 107 14.83 12.19 -14.67
N VAL A 108 15.61 13.06 -14.03
CA VAL A 108 16.32 12.77 -12.79
C VAL A 108 16.11 13.92 -11.82
N ILE A 109 15.56 13.61 -10.64
CA ILE A 109 15.50 14.57 -9.53
C ILE A 109 16.89 14.62 -8.91
N PRO A 110 17.55 15.80 -8.86
CA PRO A 110 18.90 15.91 -8.32
C PRO A 110 18.88 15.71 -6.79
N GLY A 111 20.01 15.28 -6.22
CA GLY A 111 20.09 14.85 -4.82
C GLY A 111 19.81 15.96 -3.81
N ASP A 112 20.14 17.21 -4.14
CA ASP A 112 19.75 18.40 -3.37
C ASP A 112 18.24 18.57 -3.30
N LYS A 113 17.53 18.36 -4.41
CA LYS A 113 16.06 18.40 -4.44
C LYS A 113 15.43 17.21 -3.71
N VAL A 114 16.02 16.02 -3.81
CA VAL A 114 15.59 14.86 -3.00
C VAL A 114 15.79 15.13 -1.52
N SER A 115 16.92 15.75 -1.15
CA SER A 115 17.22 16.16 0.23
C SER A 115 16.20 17.18 0.72
N GLU A 116 15.85 18.18 -0.08
CA GLU A 116 14.78 19.13 0.24
C GLU A 116 13.44 18.44 0.50
N ILE A 117 13.00 17.56 -0.42
CA ILE A 117 11.71 16.84 -0.34
C ILE A 117 11.66 15.90 0.87
N THR A 118 12.79 15.31 1.23
CA THR A 118 12.90 14.34 2.33
C THR A 118 13.42 14.97 3.63
N HIS A 119 13.45 16.30 3.72
CA HIS A 119 13.90 17.04 4.90
C HIS A 119 15.32 16.63 5.38
N GLY A 120 16.22 16.33 4.44
CA GLY A 120 17.59 15.92 4.70
C GLY A 120 17.80 14.43 4.95
N LEU A 121 16.73 13.62 4.96
CA LEU A 121 16.84 12.20 5.26
C LEU A 121 17.48 11.38 4.14
N VAL A 122 17.36 11.83 2.89
CA VAL A 122 17.92 11.18 1.70
C VAL A 122 18.47 12.25 0.74
N ASP A 123 19.73 12.12 0.33
CA ASP A 123 20.44 13.14 -0.47
C ASP A 123 20.98 12.61 -1.82
N ARG A 124 20.48 11.46 -2.26
CA ARG A 124 20.85 10.84 -3.54
C ARG A 124 19.84 11.17 -4.64
N LYS A 125 20.32 11.25 -5.89
CA LYS A 125 19.49 11.47 -7.07
C LYS A 125 18.41 10.39 -7.19
N TRP A 126 17.22 10.77 -7.67
CA TRP A 126 16.12 9.86 -7.92
C TRP A 126 15.77 9.80 -9.42
N PRO A 127 15.87 8.64 -10.09
CA PRO A 127 15.54 8.53 -11.50
C PRO A 127 14.03 8.34 -11.72
N ALA A 128 13.41 9.26 -12.45
CA ALA A 128 12.04 9.13 -12.92
C ALA A 128 12.02 8.14 -14.09
N GLN A 129 11.63 6.90 -13.82
CA GLN A 129 11.58 5.83 -14.82
C GLN A 129 10.15 5.46 -15.20
N LEU A 130 9.91 5.24 -16.49
CA LEU A 130 8.66 4.76 -17.04
C LEU A 130 8.91 3.73 -18.13
N ASN A 131 7.93 2.87 -18.38
CA ASN A 131 7.97 1.96 -19.51
C ASN A 131 8.04 2.74 -20.83
N LYS A 132 8.79 2.21 -21.81
CA LYS A 132 8.96 2.85 -23.13
C LYS A 132 7.64 3.07 -23.86
N LEU A 133 6.70 2.13 -23.75
CA LEU A 133 5.40 2.26 -24.38
C LEU A 133 4.58 3.41 -23.75
N VAL A 134 4.68 3.62 -22.44
CA VAL A 134 3.96 4.71 -21.76
C VAL A 134 4.52 6.07 -22.17
N SER A 135 5.85 6.22 -22.21
CA SER A 135 6.49 7.52 -22.49
C SER A 135 6.68 7.82 -23.98
N GLN A 136 6.89 6.80 -24.80
CA GLN A 136 7.29 6.94 -26.22
C GLN A 136 6.33 6.19 -27.17
N GLY A 137 5.24 5.63 -26.67
CA GLY A 137 4.27 4.89 -27.49
C GLY A 137 3.45 5.78 -28.41
N GLY A 138 3.45 7.10 -28.22
CA GLY A 138 2.70 8.05 -29.06
C GLY A 138 1.18 7.93 -28.88
N HIS A 139 0.72 7.54 -27.69
CA HIS A 139 -0.70 7.51 -27.34
C HIS A 139 -1.22 8.93 -27.17
N ASP A 140 -2.39 9.20 -27.75
CA ASP A 140 -3.07 10.50 -27.64
C ASP A 140 -4.01 10.58 -26.42
N LEU A 141 -4.11 9.49 -25.66
CA LEU A 141 -4.76 9.39 -24.35
C LEU A 141 -4.17 8.21 -23.55
N ILE A 142 -3.82 8.46 -22.29
CA ILE A 142 -3.42 7.44 -21.32
C ILE A 142 -4.43 7.43 -20.17
N LEU A 143 -5.16 6.33 -20.01
CA LEU A 143 -6.12 6.13 -18.94
C LEU A 143 -5.48 5.33 -17.80
N SER A 144 -5.11 6.02 -16.73
CA SER A 144 -4.57 5.41 -15.51
C SER A 144 -5.71 4.99 -14.59
N VAL A 145 -6.03 3.70 -14.57
CA VAL A 145 -7.14 3.13 -13.80
C VAL A 145 -6.60 2.47 -12.54
N GLY A 146 -7.24 2.70 -11.40
CA GLY A 146 -6.89 1.95 -10.18
C GLY A 146 -7.69 2.33 -8.95
N GLN A 147 -7.40 1.65 -7.85
CA GLN A 147 -8.00 1.89 -6.54
C GLN A 147 -7.12 2.81 -5.68
N VAL A 148 -7.72 3.83 -5.08
CA VAL A 148 -7.13 4.58 -3.96
C VAL A 148 -7.44 3.85 -2.67
N VAL A 149 -6.38 3.46 -1.96
CA VAL A 149 -6.41 2.68 -0.72
C VAL A 149 -5.16 3.02 0.10
N PRO A 150 -5.20 2.98 1.45
CA PRO A 150 -4.02 3.22 2.27
C PRO A 150 -2.87 2.29 1.93
N HIS A 151 -1.66 2.84 1.92
CA HIS A 151 -0.44 2.17 1.48
C HIS A 151 0.74 2.55 2.36
N GLU A 152 1.48 1.56 2.86
CA GLU A 152 2.55 1.74 3.84
C GLU A 152 3.77 2.53 3.33
N VAL A 153 4.09 2.41 2.04
CA VAL A 153 5.24 3.10 1.41
C VAL A 153 4.94 4.51 0.90
N ILE A 154 3.75 4.78 0.36
CA ILE A 154 3.43 6.06 -0.32
C ILE A 154 2.21 6.77 0.27
N GLY A 155 1.71 6.29 1.40
CA GLY A 155 0.57 6.81 2.13
C GLY A 155 -0.76 6.37 1.56
N MET A 156 -1.05 6.74 0.32
CA MET A 156 -2.23 6.31 -0.42
C MET A 156 -1.80 5.79 -1.79
N ALA A 157 -2.32 4.64 -2.22
CA ALA A 157 -1.99 4.03 -3.50
C ALA A 157 -2.54 4.85 -4.70
N ASN A 158 -2.18 4.43 -5.92
CA ASN A 158 -2.66 5.01 -7.19
C ASN A 158 -2.14 6.45 -7.48
N TYR A 159 -2.80 7.16 -8.39
CA TYR A 159 -2.35 8.41 -9.01
C TYR A 159 -0.98 8.22 -9.69
N ASN A 160 -0.02 9.12 -9.48
CA ASN A 160 1.33 9.01 -10.06
C ASN A 160 2.09 7.70 -9.70
N LYS A 161 1.68 6.99 -8.63
CA LYS A 161 2.20 5.65 -8.32
C LYS A 161 1.96 4.69 -9.48
N ASN A 162 0.81 4.75 -10.12
CA ASN A 162 0.43 3.81 -11.17
C ASN A 162 1.38 3.91 -12.39
N LEU A 163 1.95 5.10 -12.61
CA LEU A 163 2.93 5.36 -13.67
C LEU A 163 4.34 5.04 -13.19
N PHE A 164 4.88 5.79 -12.22
CA PHE A 164 6.30 5.73 -11.83
C PHE A 164 6.68 4.52 -10.98
N VAL A 165 5.70 3.82 -10.41
CA VAL A 165 5.92 2.52 -9.74
C VAL A 165 5.31 1.41 -10.58
N GLY A 166 4.03 1.52 -10.94
CA GLY A 166 3.32 0.47 -11.66
C GLY A 166 3.89 0.16 -13.05
N THR A 167 4.41 1.17 -13.74
CA THR A 167 5.14 1.03 -15.03
C THR A 167 6.60 1.47 -14.92
N GLY A 168 7.12 1.57 -13.70
CA GLY A 168 8.42 2.16 -13.40
C GLY A 168 9.59 1.18 -13.50
N GLY A 169 10.80 1.71 -13.34
CA GLY A 169 12.04 0.91 -13.29
C GLY A 169 12.48 0.57 -11.87
N SER A 170 13.29 -0.47 -11.72
CA SER A 170 13.78 -0.93 -10.41
C SER A 170 14.46 0.13 -9.57
N GLU A 171 15.27 0.99 -10.18
CA GLU A 171 16.05 1.98 -9.45
C GLU A 171 15.09 2.99 -8.80
N GLY A 172 14.17 3.56 -9.60
CA GLY A 172 13.13 4.47 -9.09
C GLY A 172 12.22 3.82 -8.04
N ILE A 173 11.81 2.58 -8.26
CA ILE A 173 10.97 1.83 -7.31
C ILE A 173 11.71 1.60 -5.98
N ASN A 174 12.90 1.01 -6.02
CA ASN A 174 13.67 0.69 -4.80
C ASN A 174 14.02 1.94 -4.00
N GLN A 175 14.39 3.03 -4.67
CA GLN A 175 14.67 4.28 -4.00
C GLN A 175 13.43 4.90 -3.36
N SER A 176 12.26 4.82 -4.02
CA SER A 176 10.98 5.29 -3.46
C SER A 176 10.60 4.50 -2.19
N HIS A 177 10.79 3.17 -2.22
CA HIS A 177 10.59 2.33 -1.03
C HIS A 177 11.50 2.74 0.13
N TYR A 178 12.78 3.00 -0.15
CA TYR A 178 13.71 3.45 0.86
C TYR A 178 13.31 4.80 1.47
N VAL A 179 12.91 5.78 0.64
CA VAL A 179 12.42 7.08 1.12
C VAL A 179 11.22 6.91 2.06
N GLY A 180 10.24 6.08 1.68
CA GLY A 180 9.07 5.82 2.52
C GLY A 180 9.41 5.13 3.85
N ALA A 181 10.36 4.20 3.83
CA ALA A 181 10.80 3.50 5.04
C ALA A 181 11.54 4.45 6.01
N VAL A 182 12.41 5.29 5.47
CA VAL A 182 13.17 6.29 6.24
C VAL A 182 12.25 7.36 6.83
N GLU A 183 11.30 7.87 6.04
CA GLU A 183 10.31 8.86 6.49
C GLU A 183 9.48 8.36 7.67
N GLY A 184 9.22 7.05 7.71
CA GLY A 184 8.51 6.37 8.77
C GLY A 184 7.01 6.27 8.48
N ILE A 185 6.46 5.09 8.73
CA ILE A 185 5.09 4.75 8.33
C ILE A 185 4.02 5.66 8.95
N GLU A 186 4.24 6.26 10.12
CA GLU A 186 3.27 7.17 10.76
C GLU A 186 3.18 8.54 10.07
N ASN A 187 4.25 8.92 9.38
CA ASN A 187 4.34 10.12 8.56
C ASN A 187 3.92 9.86 7.11
N VAL A 188 3.61 8.61 6.76
CA VAL A 188 3.30 8.20 5.39
C VAL A 188 1.90 7.61 5.30
N LEU A 189 1.61 6.52 6.02
CA LEU A 189 0.39 5.72 5.88
C LEU A 189 -0.89 6.55 6.01
N GLY A 190 -1.76 6.44 5.01
CA GLY A 190 -3.03 7.17 4.97
C GLY A 190 -2.90 8.64 4.54
N ARG A 191 -1.68 9.19 4.39
CA ARG A 191 -1.49 10.60 4.06
C ARG A 191 -1.37 10.80 2.55
N ALA A 192 -2.18 11.71 2.01
CA ALA A 192 -2.11 12.10 0.61
C ALA A 192 -0.77 12.78 0.27
N ASP A 193 -0.22 13.53 1.24
CA ASP A 193 1.06 14.25 1.11
C ASP A 193 2.11 13.59 1.99
N ASN A 194 3.25 13.29 1.37
CA ASN A 194 4.44 12.69 1.98
C ASN A 194 5.61 12.76 0.98
N PRO A 195 6.87 12.61 1.42
CA PRO A 195 8.03 12.72 0.55
C PRO A 195 8.03 11.78 -0.66
N VAL A 196 7.56 10.55 -0.53
CA VAL A 196 7.47 9.62 -1.67
C VAL A 196 6.47 10.15 -2.71
N ARG A 197 5.30 10.61 -2.27
CA ARG A 197 4.32 11.22 -3.15
C ARG A 197 4.86 12.50 -3.80
N ALA A 198 5.56 13.34 -3.03
CA ALA A 198 6.16 14.57 -3.52
C ALA A 198 7.22 14.30 -4.61
N LEU A 199 8.04 13.25 -4.48
CA LEU A 199 8.96 12.83 -5.55
C LEU A 199 8.22 12.46 -6.84
N LEU A 200 7.17 11.63 -6.74
CA LEU A 200 6.41 11.20 -7.92
C LEU A 200 5.63 12.35 -8.57
N ASN A 201 5.07 13.25 -7.75
CA ASN A 201 4.37 14.43 -8.26
C ASN A 201 5.34 15.39 -8.92
N TYR A 202 6.50 15.66 -8.31
CA TYR A 202 7.56 16.45 -8.92
C TYR A 202 7.96 15.87 -10.28
N ALA A 203 8.16 14.55 -10.37
CA ALA A 203 8.50 13.89 -11.61
C ALA A 203 7.39 14.03 -12.68
N SER A 204 6.13 13.92 -12.27
CA SER A 204 4.98 14.16 -13.14
C SER A 204 5.01 15.59 -13.70
N ASP A 205 5.14 16.55 -12.79
CA ASP A 205 5.07 17.97 -13.07
C ASP A 205 6.30 18.50 -13.80
N HIS A 206 7.41 17.77 -13.92
CA HIS A 206 8.64 18.28 -14.55
C HIS A 206 9.12 17.47 -15.75
N PHE A 207 8.75 16.19 -15.84
CA PHE A 207 9.35 15.28 -16.82
C PHE A 207 8.35 14.62 -17.77
N ILE A 208 7.03 14.70 -17.49
CA ILE A 208 6.00 14.07 -18.32
C ILE A 208 4.75 14.92 -18.50
N GLN A 209 4.88 16.25 -18.39
CA GLN A 209 3.75 17.20 -18.53
C GLN A 209 3.00 17.05 -19.86
N GLU A 210 3.69 16.59 -20.89
CA GLU A 210 3.18 16.37 -22.24
C GLU A 210 2.37 15.07 -22.40
N LEU A 211 2.44 14.15 -21.44
CA LEU A 211 1.68 12.91 -21.50
C LEU A 211 0.19 13.18 -21.23
N PRO A 212 -0.74 12.73 -22.09
CA PRO A 212 -2.17 12.99 -21.94
C PRO A 212 -2.82 12.03 -20.94
N VAL A 213 -2.44 12.12 -19.67
CA VAL A 213 -2.89 11.21 -18.61
C VAL A 213 -4.22 11.67 -18.00
N ILE A 214 -5.19 10.77 -17.98
CA ILE A 214 -6.42 10.88 -17.19
C ILE A 214 -6.43 9.77 -16.14
N TYR A 215 -6.66 10.14 -14.89
CA TYR A 215 -6.80 9.21 -13.79
C TYR A 215 -8.26 8.82 -13.61
N ILE A 216 -8.53 7.52 -13.51
CA ILE A 216 -9.81 6.93 -13.15
C ILE A 216 -9.62 6.20 -11.83
N GLN A 217 -10.08 6.83 -10.75
CA GLN A 217 -9.78 6.43 -9.39
C GLN A 217 -11.02 5.86 -8.71
N THR A 218 -10.95 4.60 -8.31
CA THR A 218 -11.98 3.93 -7.53
C THR A 218 -11.66 3.99 -6.05
N VAL A 219 -12.70 4.10 -5.23
CA VAL A 219 -12.63 3.85 -3.79
C VAL A 219 -13.57 2.69 -3.48
N ILE A 220 -13.02 1.59 -2.99
CA ILE A 220 -13.75 0.38 -2.64
C ILE A 220 -13.78 0.27 -1.13
N GLY A 221 -14.95 0.03 -0.55
CA GLY A 221 -15.14 -0.18 0.89
C GLY A 221 -16.06 -1.36 1.15
N ARG A 222 -16.22 -1.76 2.42
CA ARG A 222 -17.22 -2.77 2.79
C ARG A 222 -18.58 -2.12 3.03
N ASN A 223 -19.66 -2.84 2.70
CA ASN A 223 -21.02 -2.49 3.15
C ASN A 223 -21.38 -3.14 4.48
N GLU A 224 -22.61 -2.91 4.94
CA GLU A 224 -23.11 -3.45 6.22
C GLU A 224 -23.16 -4.99 6.22
N GLU A 225 -23.32 -5.60 5.04
CA GLU A 225 -23.29 -7.06 4.85
C GLU A 225 -21.85 -7.61 4.75
N GLY A 226 -20.85 -6.72 4.73
CA GLY A 226 -19.43 -7.07 4.62
C GLY A 226 -18.91 -7.19 3.19
N ASP A 227 -19.74 -6.99 2.17
CA ASP A 227 -19.36 -7.09 0.76
C ASP A 227 -18.54 -5.89 0.29
N LEU A 228 -17.60 -6.14 -0.64
CA LEU A 228 -16.79 -5.08 -1.26
C LEU A 228 -17.59 -4.36 -2.34
N VAL A 229 -17.85 -3.07 -2.09
CA VAL A 229 -18.66 -2.18 -2.95
C VAL A 229 -17.87 -0.95 -3.36
N MET A 230 -18.20 -0.38 -4.52
CA MET A 230 -17.61 0.88 -4.96
C MET A 230 -18.28 2.04 -4.21
N ARG A 231 -17.54 2.66 -3.30
CA ARG A 231 -17.96 3.83 -2.53
C ARG A 231 -17.75 5.14 -3.28
N GLY A 232 -16.79 5.17 -4.22
CA GLY A 232 -16.54 6.35 -5.02
C GLY A 232 -15.82 6.07 -6.34
N LEU A 233 -16.08 6.96 -7.31
CA LEU A 233 -15.45 7.02 -8.61
C LEU A 233 -15.12 8.48 -8.95
N PHE A 234 -13.83 8.74 -9.19
CA PHE A 234 -13.31 10.08 -9.45
C PHE A 234 -12.46 10.04 -10.72
N ILE A 235 -12.77 10.91 -11.70
CA ILE A 235 -12.13 10.93 -13.01
C ILE A 235 -11.64 12.34 -13.31
N GLY A 236 -10.35 12.50 -13.57
CA GLY A 236 -9.70 13.81 -13.66
C GLY A 236 -8.24 13.72 -14.12
N ASP A 237 -7.66 14.86 -14.47
CA ASP A 237 -6.26 14.98 -14.92
C ASP A 237 -5.35 15.74 -13.93
N ASP A 238 -5.89 16.17 -12.79
CA ASP A 238 -5.14 16.93 -11.78
C ASP A 238 -5.09 16.20 -10.43
N VAL A 239 -4.35 16.78 -9.47
CA VAL A 239 -4.20 16.22 -8.12
C VAL A 239 -5.49 16.28 -7.28
N GLU A 240 -6.45 17.14 -7.63
CA GLU A 240 -7.69 17.29 -6.85
C GLU A 240 -8.55 16.03 -6.94
N VAL A 241 -8.55 15.34 -8.10
CA VAL A 241 -9.21 14.03 -8.25
C VAL A 241 -8.67 12.99 -7.26
N PHE A 242 -7.35 13.04 -7.00
CA PHE A 242 -6.70 12.16 -6.05
C PHE A 242 -7.04 12.52 -4.61
N LYS A 243 -7.02 13.81 -4.26
CA LYS A 243 -7.37 14.27 -2.90
C LYS A 243 -8.78 13.88 -2.51
N LEU A 244 -9.76 14.04 -3.41
CA LEU A 244 -11.15 13.63 -3.18
C LEU A 244 -11.28 12.12 -2.93
N ALA A 245 -10.58 11.31 -3.73
CA ALA A 245 -10.56 9.86 -3.55
C ALA A 245 -9.87 9.46 -2.23
N VAL A 246 -8.79 10.14 -1.84
CA VAL A 246 -8.11 9.92 -0.55
C VAL A 246 -9.02 10.26 0.61
N GLU A 247 -9.70 11.40 0.58
CA GLU A 247 -10.61 11.80 1.67
C GLU A 247 -11.69 10.74 1.90
N LEU A 248 -12.28 10.20 0.84
CA LEU A 248 -13.26 9.13 0.97
C LEU A 248 -12.62 7.81 1.42
N SER A 249 -11.47 7.43 0.84
CA SER A 249 -10.76 6.20 1.20
C SER A 249 -10.36 6.19 2.68
N LEU A 250 -9.96 7.32 3.25
CA LEU A 250 -9.70 7.44 4.68
C LEU A 250 -10.91 7.06 5.54
N LYS A 251 -12.12 7.45 5.12
CA LYS A 251 -13.35 7.18 5.86
C LYS A 251 -13.80 5.72 5.76
N VAL A 252 -13.54 5.06 4.63
CA VAL A 252 -14.08 3.70 4.34
C VAL A 252 -13.03 2.58 4.38
N ASN A 253 -11.74 2.90 4.47
CA ASN A 253 -10.64 1.91 4.48
C ASN A 253 -9.81 1.91 5.77
N PHE A 254 -10.13 2.77 6.73
CA PHE A 254 -9.61 2.70 8.09
C PHE A 254 -10.72 2.37 9.08
N ASN A 255 -10.38 1.57 10.08
CA ASN A 255 -11.08 1.55 11.35
C ASN A 255 -10.62 2.80 12.13
N LEU A 256 -11.32 3.91 11.91
CA LEU A 256 -11.03 5.20 12.54
C LEU A 256 -11.61 5.25 13.96
N LEU A 257 -10.71 5.28 14.94
CA LEU A 257 -11.03 5.32 16.37
C LEU A 257 -11.05 6.75 16.89
N ASP A 258 -11.91 7.01 17.86
CA ASP A 258 -12.06 8.34 18.47
C ASP A 258 -10.99 8.63 19.53
N GLU A 259 -10.34 7.61 20.09
CA GLU A 259 -9.26 7.72 21.07
C GLU A 259 -8.12 6.75 20.73
N PRO A 260 -6.87 7.06 21.10
CA PRO A 260 -5.75 6.14 20.92
C PRO A 260 -5.83 4.94 21.87
N LEU A 261 -5.36 3.78 21.42
CA LEU A 261 -5.46 2.50 22.12
C LEU A 261 -4.32 2.32 23.13
N GLN A 262 -4.67 2.06 24.38
CA GLN A 262 -3.70 1.82 25.46
C GLN A 262 -3.20 0.37 25.48
N LYS A 263 -4.09 -0.61 25.26
CA LYS A 263 -3.73 -2.03 25.22
C LYS A 263 -4.44 -2.72 24.07
N VAL A 264 -3.67 -3.40 23.21
CA VAL A 264 -4.17 -4.10 22.04
C VAL A 264 -3.71 -5.54 22.08
N VAL A 265 -4.64 -6.47 21.89
CA VAL A 265 -4.35 -7.89 21.75
C VAL A 265 -4.64 -8.30 20.32
N VAL A 266 -3.63 -8.83 19.64
CA VAL A 266 -3.76 -9.31 18.26
C VAL A 266 -3.54 -10.81 18.24
N TYR A 267 -4.51 -11.54 17.69
CA TYR A 267 -4.37 -12.96 17.41
C TYR A 267 -3.82 -13.18 16.00
N LEU A 268 -2.89 -14.12 15.88
CA LEU A 268 -2.31 -14.55 14.61
C LEU A 268 -2.70 -16.00 14.33
N ASP A 269 -3.57 -16.22 13.34
CA ASP A 269 -3.97 -17.55 12.89
C ASP A 269 -2.73 -18.41 12.54
N PRO A 270 -2.53 -19.58 13.18
CA PRO A 270 -1.35 -20.42 12.96
C PRO A 270 -1.23 -20.99 11.55
N ALA A 271 -2.32 -21.03 10.77
CA ALA A 271 -2.30 -21.45 9.37
C ALA A 271 -1.68 -20.38 8.45
N GLU A 272 -1.89 -19.10 8.77
CA GLU A 272 -1.46 -17.95 7.96
C GLU A 272 -0.11 -17.40 8.43
N PHE A 273 0.07 -17.17 9.73
CA PHE A 273 1.18 -16.38 10.28
C PHE A 273 2.24 -17.26 10.92
N LYS A 274 3.25 -17.64 10.12
CA LYS A 274 4.35 -18.52 10.55
C LYS A 274 5.67 -17.79 10.81
N THR A 275 5.76 -16.53 10.40
CA THR A 275 6.96 -15.69 10.45
C THR A 275 6.65 -14.32 11.06
N THR A 276 7.61 -13.63 11.69
CA THR A 276 7.39 -12.22 12.07
C THR A 276 7.28 -11.33 10.84
N TRP A 277 7.88 -11.72 9.72
CA TRP A 277 7.69 -11.06 8.42
C TRP A 277 6.21 -10.85 8.09
N LEU A 278 5.39 -11.91 8.24
CA LEU A 278 3.94 -11.85 8.07
C LEU A 278 3.23 -11.32 9.32
N GLY A 279 3.63 -11.81 10.50
CA GLY A 279 2.98 -11.54 11.78
C GLY A 279 3.02 -10.08 12.19
N ASN A 280 4.09 -9.35 11.85
CA ASN A 280 4.25 -7.93 12.18
C ASN A 280 3.22 -7.01 11.48
N LYS A 281 2.35 -7.56 10.60
CA LYS A 281 1.09 -6.87 10.25
C LYS A 281 0.35 -6.40 11.51
N SER A 282 0.43 -7.16 12.61
CA SER A 282 -0.10 -6.78 13.92
C SER A 282 0.43 -5.44 14.43
N ILE A 283 1.65 -5.04 14.06
CA ILE A 283 2.32 -3.81 14.51
C ILE A 283 2.04 -2.68 13.53
N TYR A 284 2.48 -2.82 12.28
CA TYR A 284 2.43 -1.68 11.35
C TYR A 284 1.00 -1.33 10.89
N ARG A 285 0.03 -2.24 11.02
CA ARG A 285 -1.40 -1.94 10.77
C ARG A 285 -2.11 -1.27 11.95
N THR A 286 -1.57 -1.39 13.16
CA THR A 286 -2.22 -0.91 14.41
C THR A 286 -1.52 0.29 15.02
N ARG A 287 -0.23 0.54 14.70
CA ARG A 287 0.57 1.61 15.30
C ARG A 287 0.01 3.03 15.14
N MET A 288 -0.81 3.27 14.11
CA MET A 288 -1.54 4.54 13.93
C MET A 288 -2.67 4.71 14.96
N ALA A 289 -3.17 3.61 15.53
CA ALA A 289 -4.13 3.62 16.62
C ALA A 289 -3.48 3.61 18.01
N MET A 290 -2.26 3.08 18.16
CA MET A 290 -1.59 2.96 19.45
C MET A 290 -1.33 4.32 20.14
N ALA A 291 -1.61 4.38 21.44
CA ALA A 291 -1.18 5.44 22.35
C ALA A 291 0.32 5.36 22.62
N ASP A 292 0.93 6.50 22.97
CA ASP A 292 2.28 6.51 23.51
C ASP A 292 2.26 5.97 24.95
N GLY A 293 3.19 5.08 25.28
CA GLY A 293 3.20 4.28 26.49
C GLY A 293 2.27 3.05 26.45
N GLY A 294 1.58 2.80 25.34
CA GLY A 294 0.67 1.66 25.21
C GLY A 294 1.37 0.30 25.09
N GLU A 295 0.56 -0.76 25.05
CA GLU A 295 0.98 -2.16 25.00
C GLU A 295 0.34 -2.89 23.81
N LEU A 296 1.16 -3.50 22.96
CA LEU A 296 0.71 -4.39 21.89
C LEU A 296 1.13 -5.83 22.21
N ILE A 297 0.14 -6.70 22.45
CA ILE A 297 0.32 -8.12 22.73
C ILE A 297 -0.02 -8.90 21.46
N VAL A 298 0.89 -9.74 21.00
CA VAL A 298 0.73 -10.57 19.80
C VAL A 298 0.70 -12.04 20.19
N LEU A 299 -0.50 -12.65 20.13
CA LEU A 299 -0.71 -14.08 20.36
C LEU A 299 -0.37 -14.83 19.07
N ALA A 300 0.76 -15.53 19.07
CA ALA A 300 1.38 -16.07 17.85
C ALA A 300 1.59 -17.60 17.91
N PRO A 301 0.51 -18.41 18.00
CA PRO A 301 0.59 -19.86 18.12
C PRO A 301 1.32 -20.55 16.96
N GLY A 302 1.34 -19.95 15.77
CA GLY A 302 1.97 -20.51 14.57
C GLY A 302 3.41 -20.06 14.32
N LEU A 303 3.96 -19.14 15.11
CA LEU A 303 5.25 -18.50 14.83
C LEU A 303 6.40 -19.50 14.98
N LYS A 304 7.21 -19.66 13.92
CA LYS A 304 8.32 -20.63 13.84
C LYS A 304 9.67 -20.00 13.49
N GLU A 305 9.65 -18.90 12.76
CA GLU A 305 10.86 -18.19 12.30
C GLU A 305 10.55 -16.70 12.13
N PHE A 306 11.52 -15.90 11.71
CA PHE A 306 11.38 -14.45 11.60
C PHE A 306 11.23 -13.98 10.15
N GLY A 307 12.09 -14.47 9.26
CA GLY A 307 12.07 -14.09 7.84
C GLY A 307 11.21 -15.00 6.97
N GLU A 308 10.82 -14.49 5.79
CA GLU A 308 10.14 -15.29 4.75
C GLU A 308 11.10 -16.25 4.02
N ASP A 309 12.39 -15.93 4.06
CA ASP A 309 13.48 -16.77 3.57
C ASP A 309 14.67 -16.75 4.53
N LYS A 310 15.62 -17.66 4.33
CA LYS A 310 16.80 -17.85 5.21
C LYS A 310 17.71 -16.64 5.31
N GLN A 311 17.83 -15.83 4.24
CA GLN A 311 18.66 -14.64 4.25
C GLN A 311 17.98 -13.54 5.05
N ILE A 312 16.69 -13.30 4.82
CA ILE A 312 15.91 -12.32 5.60
C ILE A 312 15.86 -12.73 7.07
N ASP A 313 15.63 -14.01 7.38
CA ASP A 313 15.59 -14.53 8.74
C ASP A 313 16.91 -14.25 9.49
N LYS A 314 18.04 -14.54 8.83
CA LYS A 314 19.37 -14.25 9.37
C LYS A 314 19.58 -12.75 9.64
N LEU A 315 19.12 -11.88 8.74
CA LEU A 315 19.22 -10.43 8.93
C LEU A 315 18.37 -9.96 10.11
N ILE A 316 17.13 -10.45 10.24
CA ILE A 316 16.26 -10.09 11.36
C ILE A 316 16.89 -10.53 12.68
N ARG A 317 17.41 -11.76 12.76
CA ARG A 317 18.14 -12.26 13.95
C ARG A 317 19.40 -11.46 14.27
N LYS A 318 20.10 -10.95 13.25
CA LYS A 318 21.35 -10.20 13.43
C LYS A 318 21.10 -8.79 13.98
N TYR A 319 20.08 -8.10 13.48
CA TYR A 319 19.87 -6.67 13.77
C TYR A 319 18.75 -6.41 14.78
N GLY A 320 17.74 -7.28 14.83
CA GLY A 320 16.52 -7.07 15.58
C GLY A 320 15.73 -5.83 15.15
N TYR A 321 14.54 -5.67 15.73
CA TYR A 321 13.66 -4.53 15.49
C TYR A 321 14.06 -3.35 16.39
N CYS A 322 15.10 -2.63 15.97
CA CYS A 322 15.80 -1.63 16.78
C CYS A 322 15.42 -0.16 16.49
N GLY A 323 14.36 0.08 15.73
CA GLY A 323 13.92 1.43 15.36
C GLY A 323 14.68 2.03 14.18
N ARG A 324 14.08 3.08 13.60
CA ARG A 324 14.54 3.66 12.33
C ARG A 324 15.99 4.16 12.37
N ALA A 325 16.35 4.94 13.38
CA ALA A 325 17.69 5.54 13.47
C ALA A 325 18.79 4.48 13.56
N ALA A 326 18.57 3.42 14.35
CA ALA A 326 19.54 2.33 14.50
C ALA A 326 19.65 1.50 13.21
N VAL A 327 18.54 1.23 12.51
CA VAL A 327 18.58 0.55 11.22
C VAL A 327 19.31 1.40 10.17
N GLN A 328 19.10 2.71 10.14
CA GLN A 328 19.82 3.61 9.23
C GLN A 328 21.33 3.61 9.48
N GLU A 329 21.77 3.60 10.74
CA GLU A 329 23.19 3.46 11.08
C GLU A 329 23.72 2.10 10.63
N ALA A 330 22.98 1.02 10.92
CA ALA A 330 23.35 -0.33 10.51
C ALA A 330 23.50 -0.47 8.98
N ILE A 331 22.65 0.20 8.20
CA ILE A 331 22.79 0.27 6.74
C ILE A 331 24.10 0.96 6.35
N ARG A 332 24.51 2.06 7.01
CA ARG A 332 25.77 2.74 6.66
C ARG A 332 26.99 1.88 6.97
N GLU A 333 26.94 1.11 8.04
CA GLU A 333 28.07 0.34 8.54
C GLU A 333 28.18 -1.08 7.95
N ASN A 334 27.11 -1.62 7.34
CA ASN A 334 27.06 -3.04 6.97
C ASN A 334 26.55 -3.28 5.54
N GLU A 335 27.39 -3.92 4.72
CA GLU A 335 27.10 -4.25 3.32
C GLU A 335 25.89 -5.19 3.17
N ASP A 336 25.71 -6.14 4.08
CA ASP A 336 24.60 -7.10 4.01
C ASP A 336 23.22 -6.44 4.15
N LEU A 337 23.07 -5.32 4.87
CA LEU A 337 21.83 -4.54 4.85
C LEU A 337 21.73 -3.61 3.62
N GLN A 338 22.85 -3.07 3.12
CA GLN A 338 22.86 -2.25 1.90
C GLN A 338 22.35 -3.03 0.69
N GLU A 339 22.71 -4.31 0.60
CA GLU A 339 22.25 -5.22 -0.45
C GLU A 339 20.81 -5.71 -0.23
N ASN A 340 20.25 -5.53 0.98
CA ASN A 340 18.95 -6.07 1.39
C ASN A 340 18.02 -5.00 1.97
N LEU A 341 17.83 -3.89 1.24
CA LEU A 341 16.99 -2.76 1.68
C LEU A 341 15.53 -3.15 2.00
N GLY A 342 15.02 -4.26 1.44
CA GLY A 342 13.71 -4.79 1.80
C GLY A 342 13.66 -5.29 3.25
N ALA A 343 14.70 -5.98 3.72
CA ALA A 343 14.82 -6.39 5.12
C ALA A 343 14.98 -5.16 6.02
N ALA A 344 15.80 -4.18 5.62
CA ALA A 344 15.96 -2.93 6.36
C ALA A 344 14.63 -2.16 6.50
N ALA A 345 13.83 -2.07 5.43
CA ALA A 345 12.49 -1.48 5.49
C ALA A 345 11.57 -2.23 6.45
N HIS A 346 11.60 -3.56 6.46
CA HIS A 346 10.79 -4.36 7.38
C HIS A 346 11.19 -4.14 8.85
N LEU A 347 12.49 -4.06 9.15
CA LEU A 347 12.99 -3.73 10.49
C LEU A 347 12.47 -2.37 10.97
N MET A 348 12.51 -1.36 10.10
CA MET A 348 12.00 -0.02 10.38
C MET A 348 10.48 -0.01 10.61
N HIS A 349 9.71 -0.62 9.71
CA HIS A 349 8.24 -0.60 9.80
C HIS A 349 7.68 -1.34 11.01
N SER A 350 8.38 -2.39 11.44
CA SER A 350 7.95 -3.24 12.56
C SER A 350 8.51 -2.82 13.92
N SER A 351 9.31 -1.76 13.97
CA SER A 351 9.73 -1.16 15.23
C SER A 351 8.68 -0.17 15.74
N SER A 352 8.58 0.01 17.07
CA SER A 352 7.61 0.93 17.70
C SER A 352 8.16 2.35 17.91
N GLU A 353 9.43 2.58 17.62
CA GLU A 353 10.16 3.83 17.88
C GLU A 353 10.10 4.23 19.36
N GLY A 354 9.99 3.23 20.25
CA GLY A 354 9.84 3.44 21.69
C GLY A 354 8.47 4.00 22.10
N ARG A 355 7.52 4.14 21.16
CA ARG A 355 6.18 4.68 21.44
C ARG A 355 5.33 3.75 22.28
N PHE A 356 5.42 2.44 22.06
CA PHE A 356 4.64 1.42 22.77
C PHE A 356 5.46 0.13 22.90
N SER A 357 5.15 -0.70 23.87
CA SER A 357 5.77 -2.02 24.01
C SER A 357 5.16 -3.03 23.05
N ILE A 358 5.97 -3.98 22.59
CA ILE A 358 5.54 -5.07 21.73
C ILE A 358 5.94 -6.37 22.42
N THR A 359 4.93 -7.17 22.79
CA THR A 359 5.09 -8.46 23.45
C THR A 359 4.62 -9.57 22.53
N TYR A 360 5.53 -10.46 22.16
CA TYR A 360 5.23 -11.67 21.40
C TYR A 360 5.02 -12.85 22.33
N CYS A 361 3.94 -13.58 22.06
CA CYS A 361 3.61 -14.84 22.73
C CYS A 361 3.73 -15.98 21.69
N PRO A 362 4.94 -16.49 21.42
CA PRO A 362 5.17 -17.45 20.34
C PRO A 362 4.78 -18.89 20.72
N GLY A 363 4.36 -19.67 19.72
CA GLY A 363 4.10 -21.11 19.90
C GLY A 363 5.33 -22.02 19.79
N PHE A 364 6.31 -21.66 18.94
CA PHE A 364 7.47 -22.53 18.67
C PHE A 364 8.84 -21.85 18.86
N VAL A 365 8.88 -20.52 18.92
CA VAL A 365 10.12 -19.74 19.09
C VAL A 365 10.40 -19.54 20.57
N THR A 366 11.67 -19.61 20.98
CA THR A 366 12.05 -19.48 22.39
C THR A 366 12.05 -18.02 22.87
N GLN A 367 12.01 -17.83 24.20
CA GLN A 367 12.17 -16.50 24.81
C GLN A 367 13.45 -15.80 24.35
N GLU A 368 14.59 -16.50 24.41
CA GLU A 368 15.90 -15.97 23.99
C GLU A 368 15.88 -15.48 22.54
N GLU A 369 15.20 -16.20 21.65
CA GLU A 369 15.07 -15.80 20.25
C GLU A 369 14.18 -14.57 20.07
N ILE A 370 13.04 -14.46 20.77
CA ILE A 370 12.18 -13.26 20.73
C ILE A 370 12.92 -12.03 21.28
N GLU A 371 13.60 -12.18 22.40
CA GLU A 371 14.36 -11.08 23.00
C GLU A 371 15.55 -10.68 22.12
N SER A 372 16.17 -11.62 21.39
CA SER A 372 17.27 -11.33 20.46
C SER A 372 16.89 -10.40 19.31
N ILE A 373 15.59 -10.33 18.97
CA ILE A 373 15.06 -9.43 17.95
C ILE A 373 14.46 -8.15 18.54
N ASN A 374 14.73 -7.83 19.81
CA ASN A 374 14.29 -6.63 20.53
C ASN A 374 12.77 -6.54 20.79
N TYR A 375 12.07 -7.67 20.88
CA TYR A 375 10.70 -7.71 21.39
C TYR A 375 10.65 -8.26 22.81
N GLN A 376 9.56 -7.98 23.51
CA GLN A 376 9.27 -8.61 24.81
C GLN A 376 8.66 -9.99 24.57
N TYR A 377 8.88 -10.91 25.51
CA TYR A 377 8.32 -12.26 25.49
C TYR A 377 7.28 -12.42 26.59
N ALA A 378 6.22 -13.17 26.29
CA ALA A 378 5.33 -13.76 27.28
C ALA A 378 4.97 -15.20 26.89
N ASP A 379 4.66 -16.04 27.88
CA ASP A 379 4.24 -17.42 27.61
C ASP A 379 2.87 -17.44 26.91
N LEU A 380 2.79 -18.14 25.78
CA LEU A 380 1.56 -18.18 24.98
C LEU A 380 0.39 -18.83 25.73
N LYS A 381 0.63 -19.87 26.51
CA LYS A 381 -0.46 -20.57 27.20
C LYS A 381 -1.03 -19.68 28.29
N GLU A 382 -0.17 -19.06 29.10
CA GLU A 382 -0.59 -18.11 30.13
C GLU A 382 -1.40 -16.95 29.53
N MET A 383 -0.94 -16.41 28.40
CA MET A 383 -1.62 -15.28 27.74
C MET A 383 -2.93 -15.71 27.05
N LEU A 384 -3.05 -16.95 26.56
CA LEU A 384 -4.32 -17.48 26.03
C LEU A 384 -5.35 -17.77 27.13
N ASP A 385 -4.91 -18.15 28.34
CA ASP A 385 -5.79 -18.33 29.49
C ASP A 385 -6.44 -16.99 29.91
N VAL A 386 -5.74 -15.87 29.70
CA VAL A 386 -6.25 -14.51 29.95
C VAL A 386 -7.03 -13.96 28.76
N TYR A 387 -6.45 -14.03 27.56
CA TYR A 387 -6.95 -13.41 26.33
C TYR A 387 -7.40 -14.47 25.32
N ASN A 388 -8.40 -15.27 25.69
CA ASN A 388 -8.88 -16.37 24.84
C ASN A 388 -9.53 -15.83 23.54
N PRO A 389 -8.96 -16.11 22.34
CA PRO A 389 -9.49 -15.67 21.05
C PRO A 389 -10.95 -16.09 20.79
N ASP A 390 -11.38 -17.21 21.36
CA ASP A 390 -12.74 -17.74 21.17
C ASP A 390 -13.80 -16.99 21.99
N ASP A 391 -13.38 -16.32 23.06
CA ASP A 391 -14.26 -15.57 23.98
C ASP A 391 -14.27 -14.06 23.67
N LEU A 392 -13.20 -13.54 23.05
CA LEU A 392 -13.05 -12.13 22.73
C LEU A 392 -13.86 -11.72 21.50
N ARG A 393 -14.35 -10.48 21.51
CA ARG A 393 -15.06 -9.87 20.38
C ARG A 393 -14.16 -8.88 19.67
N GLU A 394 -14.30 -8.74 18.35
CA GLU A 394 -13.61 -7.68 17.61
C GLU A 394 -13.83 -6.29 18.23
N GLY A 395 -12.75 -5.54 18.44
CA GLY A 395 -12.79 -4.24 19.08
C GLY A 395 -12.67 -4.26 20.60
N PHE A 396 -13.36 -3.34 21.29
CA PHE A 396 -13.22 -3.17 22.73
C PHE A 396 -13.80 -4.34 23.54
N ASN A 397 -13.02 -4.81 24.51
CA ASN A 397 -13.44 -5.80 25.51
C ASN A 397 -13.06 -5.29 26.92
N THR A 398 -13.88 -5.67 27.90
CA THR A 398 -13.56 -5.48 29.33
C THR A 398 -13.31 -6.85 29.95
N MET A 399 -12.10 -7.05 30.45
CA MET A 399 -11.65 -8.29 31.07
C MET A 399 -12.29 -8.48 32.45
N PRO A 400 -12.29 -9.69 33.03
CA PRO A 400 -12.93 -9.96 34.33
C PRO A 400 -12.42 -9.12 35.51
N ASP A 401 -11.18 -8.64 35.44
CA ASP A 401 -10.54 -7.76 36.44
C ASP A 401 -10.81 -6.26 36.21
N GLY A 402 -11.54 -5.91 35.15
CA GLY A 402 -11.87 -4.54 34.76
C GLY A 402 -10.87 -3.91 33.78
N GLU A 403 -9.84 -4.63 33.33
CA GLU A 403 -8.93 -4.15 32.29
C GLU A 403 -9.67 -3.96 30.96
N GLU A 404 -9.41 -2.85 30.26
CA GLU A 404 -9.94 -2.61 28.92
C GLU A 404 -8.87 -2.89 27.86
N ILE A 405 -9.22 -3.72 26.86
CA ILE A 405 -8.37 -4.05 25.72
C ILE A 405 -9.10 -3.83 24.40
N TYR A 406 -8.33 -3.63 23.34
CA TYR A 406 -8.84 -3.70 21.97
C TYR A 406 -8.34 -4.98 21.30
N TYR A 407 -9.25 -5.85 20.88
CA TYR A 407 -8.93 -7.14 20.27
C TYR A 407 -9.03 -7.08 18.74
N ILE A 408 -8.08 -7.73 18.07
CA ILE A 408 -8.02 -7.90 16.61
C ILE A 408 -7.75 -9.37 16.32
N SER A 409 -8.70 -10.06 15.69
CA SER A 409 -8.56 -11.49 15.35
C SER A 409 -7.76 -11.74 14.06
N ASN A 410 -7.72 -10.75 13.15
CA ASN A 410 -6.93 -10.84 11.93
C ASN A 410 -6.37 -9.47 11.49
N PRO A 411 -5.08 -9.19 11.71
CA PRO A 411 -4.47 -7.91 11.33
C PRO A 411 -4.29 -7.71 9.82
N ALA A 412 -4.51 -8.74 8.99
CA ALA A 412 -4.45 -8.62 7.52
C ALA A 412 -5.72 -8.01 6.91
N LEU A 413 -6.84 -8.00 7.64
CA LEU A 413 -8.14 -7.58 7.11
C LEU A 413 -8.47 -6.11 7.33
N GLY A 414 -7.68 -5.39 8.13
CA GLY A 414 -7.99 -4.04 8.56
C GLY A 414 -6.77 -3.14 8.68
N LEU A 415 -7.05 -1.86 8.92
CA LEU A 415 -6.06 -0.86 9.26
C LEU A 415 -6.68 0.07 10.30
N TRP A 416 -6.00 0.26 11.43
CA TRP A 416 -6.55 0.99 12.57
C TRP A 416 -5.78 2.29 12.74
N ALA A 417 -6.52 3.38 12.96
CA ALA A 417 -5.91 4.67 13.23
C ALA A 417 -6.78 5.50 14.17
N TYR A 418 -6.14 6.23 15.07
CA TYR A 418 -6.81 7.27 15.85
C TYR A 418 -7.03 8.51 14.96
N ARG A 419 -8.25 9.06 14.94
CA ARG A 419 -8.61 10.24 14.12
C ARG A 419 -7.67 11.42 14.32
N GLY A 420 -7.13 11.62 15.52
CA GLY A 420 -6.19 12.71 15.80
C GLY A 420 -4.87 12.61 15.01
N ARG A 421 -4.49 11.43 14.49
CA ARG A 421 -3.27 11.28 13.66
C ARG A 421 -3.35 12.02 12.33
N PHE A 422 -4.55 12.28 11.83
CA PHE A 422 -4.78 12.96 10.55
C PHE A 422 -5.17 14.44 10.72
N LYS A 423 -5.24 14.93 11.97
CA LYS A 423 -5.47 16.35 12.27
C LYS A 423 -4.11 17.02 12.43
N GLY A 424 -3.48 17.38 11.31
CA GLY A 424 -2.16 18.02 11.28
C GLY A 424 -1.83 18.53 9.91
#